data_AF-A0AAP7TAL0-F1
#
_entry.id   AF-A0AAP7TAL0-F1
#
_cell.length_a   1.000
_cell.length_b   1.000
_cell.length_c   1.000
_cell.angle_alpha   90.00
_cell.angle_beta   90.00
_cell.angle_gamma   90.00
#
_symmetry.space_group_name_H-M   'P 1'
#
loop_
_entity.id
_entity.type
_entity.pdbx_description
1 polymer ?
#
loop_
_entity_poly.entity_id
_entity_poly.type
_entity_poly.pdbx_seq_one_letter_code
_entity_poly.pdbx_strand_id
1 'polypeptide(L)'
;MSNNPYNMDNLSTLLRIERQRAKLSQYQMGKIIGKRNQSFISNVENGVFPLTPELCIKWFEACGAYEHIDLVHYLFRLHPTAAAPIDPALNESASAAVINMVHQLEEALQATQHLARWLANDRPGRQAEELPMADIKQIFDLIPANKTLIYSLARSHGLNMKDLADRWTRKALMSQVAMAKQEGRQAVLV
;
A
#
# COMPACT_ATOMS: atom_id res chain seq x y z
N MET A 1 27.52 9.16 -1.41
CA MET A 1 26.21 9.46 -0.80
C MET A 1 25.16 8.78 -1.66
N SER A 2 24.43 7.82 -1.10
CA SER A 2 23.54 6.94 -1.87
C SER A 2 22.40 7.72 -2.50
N ASN A 3 22.27 7.65 -3.84
CA ASN A 3 21.06 8.02 -4.59
C ASN A 3 19.90 7.11 -4.15
N ASN A 4 19.36 7.31 -2.94
CA ASN A 4 18.10 6.69 -2.57
C ASN A 4 16.99 7.51 -3.26
N PRO A 5 16.27 6.94 -4.24
CA PRO A 5 15.17 7.65 -4.90
C PRO A 5 14.05 8.01 -3.90
N TYR A 6 13.99 7.34 -2.75
CA TYR A 6 13.02 7.53 -1.70
C TYR A 6 13.60 8.37 -0.55
N ASN A 7 13.55 9.68 -0.71
CA ASN A 7 13.94 10.67 0.30
C ASN A 7 12.75 11.54 0.70
N MET A 8 12.62 11.81 2.00
CA MET A 8 11.69 12.79 2.56
C MET A 8 11.84 14.18 1.93
N ASP A 9 13.06 14.61 1.59
CA ASP A 9 13.29 15.94 1.01
C ASP A 9 12.61 16.09 -0.37
N ASN A 10 12.42 14.99 -1.09
CA ASN A 10 11.79 15.00 -2.41
C ASN A 10 10.25 14.95 -2.33
N LEU A 11 9.68 14.67 -1.16
CA LEU A 11 8.25 14.41 -1.04
C LEU A 11 7.39 15.64 -1.36
N SER A 12 7.81 16.85 -0.97
CA SER A 12 7.13 18.11 -1.35
C SER A 12 7.08 18.31 -2.87
N THR A 13 8.17 17.98 -3.55
CA THR A 13 8.29 18.03 -5.01
C THR A 13 7.36 16.99 -5.67
N LEU A 14 7.30 15.77 -5.14
CA LEU A 14 6.38 14.73 -5.64
C LEU A 14 4.92 15.13 -5.47
N LEU A 15 4.53 15.69 -4.32
CA LEU A 15 3.17 16.22 -4.11
C LEU A 15 2.79 17.26 -5.17
N ARG A 16 3.72 18.16 -5.50
CA ARG A 16 3.52 19.17 -6.56
C ARG A 16 3.37 18.52 -7.94
N ILE A 17 4.26 17.59 -8.29
CA ILE A 17 4.24 16.88 -9.58
C ILE A 17 2.89 16.16 -9.76
N GLU A 18 2.46 15.40 -8.77
CA GLU A 18 1.21 14.64 -8.85
C GLU A 18 -0.01 15.54 -8.90
N ARG A 19 -0.04 16.66 -8.16
CA ARG A 19 -1.12 17.66 -8.30
C ARG A 19 -1.18 18.21 -9.72
N GLN A 20 -0.03 18.53 -10.32
CA GLN A 20 0.04 19.05 -11.69
C GLN A 20 -0.41 18.00 -12.71
N ARG A 21 -0.01 16.73 -12.55
CA ARG A 21 -0.47 15.61 -13.38
C ARG A 21 -1.99 15.42 -13.30
N ALA A 22 -2.55 15.55 -12.10
CA ALA A 22 -3.99 15.54 -11.87
C ALA A 22 -4.72 16.82 -12.36
N LYS A 23 -4.00 17.81 -12.89
CA LYS A 23 -4.53 19.10 -13.39
C LYS A 23 -5.33 19.89 -12.34
N LEU A 24 -5.01 19.71 -11.07
CA LEU A 24 -5.65 20.42 -9.96
C LEU A 24 -4.91 21.73 -9.70
N SER A 25 -5.63 22.85 -9.63
CA SER A 25 -5.04 24.10 -9.11
C SER A 25 -4.77 24.00 -7.60
N GLN A 26 -3.89 24.85 -7.08
CA GLN A 26 -3.64 24.91 -5.64
C GLN A 26 -4.92 25.25 -4.84
N TYR A 27 -5.80 26.09 -5.39
CA TYR A 27 -7.09 26.39 -4.77
C TYR A 27 -8.00 25.16 -4.68
N GLN A 28 -8.17 24.43 -5.79
CA GLN A 28 -8.98 23.20 -5.82
C GLN A 28 -8.41 22.16 -4.85
N MET A 29 -7.08 22.00 -4.84
CA MET A 29 -6.41 21.07 -3.95
C MET A 29 -6.69 21.39 -2.48
N GLY A 30 -6.56 22.66 -2.09
CA GLY A 30 -6.88 23.12 -0.74
C GLY A 30 -8.31 22.81 -0.32
N LYS A 31 -9.28 22.93 -1.23
CA LYS A 31 -10.66 22.55 -0.95
C LYS A 31 -10.82 21.05 -0.72
N ILE A 32 -10.21 20.22 -1.56
CA ILE A 32 -10.32 18.75 -1.49
C ILE A 32 -9.73 18.20 -0.19
N ILE A 33 -8.51 18.61 0.18
CA ILE A 33 -7.78 17.98 1.30
C ILE A 33 -8.18 18.48 2.70
N GLY A 34 -9.17 19.37 2.80
CA GLY A 34 -9.71 19.83 4.09
C GLY A 34 -9.91 21.33 4.21
N LYS A 35 -10.48 21.99 3.19
CA LYS A 35 -10.83 23.43 3.21
C LYS A 35 -9.64 24.36 3.52
N ARG A 36 -8.44 24.01 3.08
CA ARG A 36 -7.23 24.83 3.16
C ARG A 36 -7.25 25.94 2.10
N ASN A 37 -6.47 27.00 2.32
CA ASN A 37 -6.29 28.08 1.37
C ASN A 37 -5.13 27.78 0.39
N GLN A 38 -5.02 28.61 -0.65
CA GLN A 38 -3.96 28.46 -1.65
C GLN A 38 -2.55 28.62 -1.04
N SER A 39 -2.36 29.54 -0.10
CA SER A 39 -1.03 29.78 0.50
C SER A 39 -0.52 28.57 1.26
N PHE A 40 -1.41 27.85 1.97
CA PHE A 40 -1.08 26.59 2.63
C PHE A 40 -0.53 25.57 1.63
N ILE A 41 -1.22 25.39 0.50
CA ILE A 41 -0.79 24.45 -0.55
C ILE A 41 0.57 24.84 -1.12
N SER A 42 0.77 26.13 -1.42
CA SER A 42 2.07 26.61 -1.90
C SER A 42 3.19 26.39 -0.88
N ASN A 43 2.93 26.61 0.41
CA ASN A 43 3.94 26.39 1.47
C ASN A 43 4.31 24.90 1.61
N VAL A 44 3.34 24.00 1.48
CA VAL A 44 3.59 22.55 1.45
C VAL A 44 4.46 22.17 0.24
N GLU A 45 4.10 22.64 -0.96
CA GLU A 45 4.84 22.33 -2.20
C GLU A 45 6.27 22.89 -2.21
N ASN A 46 6.50 24.00 -1.51
CA ASN A 46 7.82 24.62 -1.38
C ASN A 46 8.61 24.08 -0.18
N GLY A 47 8.10 23.07 0.54
CA GLY A 47 8.78 22.48 1.71
C GLY A 47 8.88 23.39 2.93
N VAL A 48 8.09 24.47 2.97
CA VAL A 48 8.05 25.41 4.11
C VAL A 48 7.34 24.77 5.31
N PHE A 49 6.31 23.96 5.05
CA PHE A 49 5.56 23.26 6.10
C PHE A 49 5.98 21.80 6.23
N PRO A 50 6.02 21.27 7.47
CA PRO A 50 6.34 19.87 7.69
C PRO A 50 5.27 18.97 7.09
N LEU A 51 5.71 17.87 6.50
CA LEU A 51 4.83 16.86 5.91
C LEU A 51 4.42 15.83 6.96
N THR A 52 3.13 15.56 7.06
CA THR A 52 2.58 14.49 7.88
C THR A 52 2.09 13.35 6.98
N PRO A 53 2.10 12.09 7.45
CA PRO A 53 1.57 10.98 6.68
C PRO A 53 0.14 11.23 6.20
N GLU A 54 -0.73 11.71 7.09
CA GLU A 54 -2.13 11.97 6.78
C GLU A 54 -2.31 13.02 5.68
N LEU A 55 -1.51 14.09 5.70
CA LEU A 55 -1.55 15.12 4.66
C LEU A 55 -1.14 14.52 3.30
N CYS A 56 -0.04 13.78 3.27
CA CYS A 56 0.47 13.19 2.05
C CYS A 56 -0.48 12.13 1.47
N ILE A 57 -1.06 11.28 2.32
CA ILE A 57 -2.05 10.27 1.89
C ILE A 57 -3.26 10.95 1.24
N LYS A 58 -3.90 11.90 1.94
CA LYS A 58 -5.05 12.65 1.37
C LYS A 58 -4.71 13.36 0.08
N TRP A 59 -3.46 13.85 -0.04
CA TRP A 59 -2.99 14.51 -1.23
C TRP A 59 -2.89 13.56 -2.42
N PHE A 60 -2.24 12.41 -2.24
CA PHE A 60 -2.11 11.41 -3.30
C PHE A 60 -3.44 10.74 -3.64
N GLU A 61 -4.32 10.53 -2.67
CA GLU A 61 -5.71 10.08 -2.91
C GLU A 61 -6.46 11.08 -3.81
N ALA A 62 -6.37 12.38 -3.52
CA ALA A 62 -6.99 13.42 -4.33
C ALA A 62 -6.43 13.48 -5.76
N CYS A 63 -5.17 13.07 -5.95
CA CYS A 63 -4.53 13.02 -7.27
C CYS A 63 -4.73 11.67 -7.99
N GLY A 64 -5.30 10.65 -7.33
CA GLY A 64 -5.39 9.28 -7.86
C GLY A 64 -4.04 8.55 -7.95
N ALA A 65 -3.02 9.03 -7.22
CA ALA A 65 -1.65 8.55 -7.28
C ALA A 65 -1.38 7.48 -6.20
N TYR A 66 -2.06 6.33 -6.29
CA TYR A 66 -2.10 5.33 -5.22
C TYR A 66 -0.74 4.70 -4.88
N GLU A 67 0.16 4.56 -5.84
CA GLU A 67 1.53 4.08 -5.62
C GLU A 67 2.32 5.03 -4.71
N HIS A 68 2.02 6.33 -4.77
CA HIS A 68 2.65 7.31 -3.89
C HIS A 68 2.10 7.26 -2.46
N ILE A 69 0.93 6.65 -2.25
CA ILE A 69 0.46 6.32 -0.89
C ILE A 69 1.36 5.22 -0.30
N ASP A 70 1.80 4.24 -1.09
CA ASP A 70 2.76 3.23 -0.65
C ASP A 70 4.12 3.86 -0.31
N LEU A 71 4.56 4.86 -1.08
CA LEU A 71 5.74 5.66 -0.77
C LEU A 71 5.63 6.32 0.61
N VAL A 72 4.48 6.89 0.95
CA VAL A 72 4.26 7.49 2.29
C VAL A 72 4.35 6.41 3.38
N HIS A 73 3.75 5.24 3.17
CA HIS A 73 3.85 4.13 4.14
C HIS A 73 5.31 3.69 4.36
N TYR A 74 6.10 3.64 3.29
CA TYR A 74 7.52 3.31 3.34
C TYR A 74 8.35 4.37 4.07
N LEU A 75 8.26 5.64 3.64
CA LEU A 75 9.06 6.73 4.20
C LEU A 75 8.79 6.96 5.69
N PHE A 76 7.52 6.88 6.10
CA PHE A 76 7.10 7.08 7.48
C PHE A 76 7.03 5.79 8.30
N ARG A 77 7.40 4.63 7.73
CA ARG A 77 7.40 3.31 8.39
C ARG A 77 6.06 2.98 9.07
N LEU A 78 4.96 3.21 8.36
CA LEU A 78 3.60 3.09 8.92
C LEU A 78 3.16 1.63 9.15
N HIS A 79 3.89 0.65 8.59
CA HIS A 79 3.62 -0.77 8.77
C HIS A 79 4.94 -1.57 8.71
N PRO A 80 5.11 -2.67 9.47
CA PRO A 80 6.33 -3.49 9.45
C PRO A 80 6.66 -4.09 8.07
N THR A 81 5.66 -4.28 7.22
CA THR A 81 5.84 -4.78 5.83
C THR A 81 5.87 -3.66 4.78
N ALA A 82 5.99 -2.40 5.19
CA ALA A 82 6.12 -1.30 4.25
C ALA A 82 7.44 -1.44 3.48
N ALA A 83 7.34 -1.79 2.21
CA ALA A 83 8.44 -1.89 1.27
C ALA A 83 8.42 -0.71 0.30
N ALA A 84 9.48 -0.57 -0.51
CA ALA A 84 9.54 0.43 -1.56
C ALA A 84 8.28 0.37 -2.46
N PRO A 85 7.75 1.52 -2.92
CA PRO A 85 6.59 1.55 -3.79
C PRO A 85 6.90 0.89 -5.13
N ILE A 86 5.85 0.42 -5.79
CA ILE A 86 5.92 -0.12 -7.15
C ILE A 86 6.07 1.05 -8.12
N ASP A 87 6.88 0.85 -9.16
CA ASP A 87 6.97 1.81 -10.26
C ASP A 87 5.59 1.96 -10.94
N PRO A 88 5.00 3.18 -10.98
CA PRO A 88 3.72 3.43 -11.62
C PRO A 88 3.63 2.97 -13.09
N ALA A 89 4.77 2.87 -13.80
CA ALA A 89 4.83 2.40 -15.18
C ALA A 89 4.42 0.92 -15.32
N LEU A 90 4.62 0.10 -14.29
CA LEU A 90 4.22 -1.31 -14.28
C LEU A 90 2.69 -1.49 -14.24
N ASN A 91 1.95 -0.42 -13.91
CA ASN A 91 0.51 -0.46 -13.72
C ASN A 91 -0.27 0.08 -14.94
N GLU A 92 0.41 0.35 -16.05
CA GLU A 92 -0.24 0.86 -17.28
C GLU A 92 -1.04 -0.23 -18.03
N SER A 93 -0.64 -1.50 -17.89
CA SER A 93 -1.28 -2.62 -18.58
C SER A 93 -1.87 -3.63 -17.60
N ALA A 94 -3.21 -3.68 -17.54
CA ALA A 94 -3.91 -4.68 -16.73
C ALA A 94 -3.62 -6.11 -17.19
N SER A 95 -3.42 -6.35 -18.50
CA SER A 95 -3.09 -7.69 -19.01
C SER A 95 -1.70 -8.14 -18.54
N ALA A 96 -0.70 -7.26 -18.59
CA ALA A 96 0.63 -7.55 -18.07
C ALA A 96 0.60 -7.77 -16.56
N ALA A 97 -0.19 -6.98 -15.83
CA ALA A 97 -0.38 -7.14 -14.40
C ALA A 97 -1.01 -8.51 -14.03
N VAL A 98 -1.99 -9.00 -14.82
CA VAL A 98 -2.57 -10.34 -14.64
C VAL A 98 -1.53 -11.43 -14.88
N ILE A 99 -0.76 -11.34 -15.98
CA ILE A 99 0.29 -12.33 -16.29
C ILE A 99 1.34 -12.37 -15.16
N ASN A 100 1.77 -11.20 -14.69
CA ASN A 100 2.67 -11.10 -13.55
C ASN A 100 2.08 -11.73 -12.29
N MET A 101 0.80 -11.45 -11.98
CA MET A 101 0.13 -12.05 -10.82
C MET A 101 0.07 -13.58 -10.91
N VAL A 102 -0.23 -14.14 -12.09
CA VAL A 102 -0.22 -15.61 -12.29
C VAL A 102 1.16 -16.19 -12.01
N HIS A 103 2.22 -15.59 -12.58
CA HIS A 103 3.59 -16.03 -12.34
C HIS A 103 3.97 -15.99 -10.85
N GLN A 104 3.66 -14.88 -10.17
CA GLN A 104 3.95 -14.72 -8.75
C GLN A 104 3.14 -15.70 -7.87
N LEU A 105 1.91 -16.04 -8.27
CA LEU A 105 1.12 -17.08 -7.59
C LEU A 105 1.74 -18.48 -7.72
N GLU A 106 2.30 -18.81 -8.89
CA GLU A 106 2.97 -20.09 -9.11
C GLU A 106 4.24 -20.21 -8.25
N GLU A 107 5.08 -19.16 -8.23
CA GLU A 107 6.28 -19.11 -7.40
C GLU A 107 5.94 -19.18 -5.91
N ALA A 108 4.95 -18.41 -5.45
CA ALA A 108 4.50 -18.40 -4.06
C ALA A 108 3.89 -19.74 -3.63
N LEU A 109 3.20 -20.46 -4.53
CA LEU A 109 2.66 -21.78 -4.24
C LEU A 109 3.80 -22.78 -3.97
N GLN A 110 4.82 -22.80 -4.83
CA GLN A 110 5.99 -23.66 -4.65
C GLN A 110 6.73 -23.32 -3.35
N ALA A 111 6.96 -22.03 -3.10
CA ALA A 111 7.59 -21.54 -1.88
C ALA A 111 6.80 -21.92 -0.61
N THR A 112 5.47 -21.81 -0.65
CA THR A 112 4.60 -22.20 0.48
C THR A 112 4.66 -23.70 0.74
N GLN A 113 4.69 -24.53 -0.30
CA GLN A 113 4.87 -25.98 -0.16
C GLN A 113 6.24 -26.35 0.41
N HIS A 114 7.28 -25.60 0.08
CA HIS A 114 8.60 -25.78 0.66
C HIS A 114 8.63 -25.36 2.14
N LEU A 115 8.09 -24.19 2.46
CA LEU A 115 7.98 -23.70 3.84
C LEU A 115 7.17 -24.66 4.72
N ALA A 116 6.09 -25.25 4.21
CA ALA A 116 5.31 -26.25 4.94
C ALA A 116 6.13 -27.50 5.28
N ARG A 117 6.99 -27.96 4.37
CA ARG A 117 7.91 -29.08 4.62
C ARG A 117 8.98 -28.71 5.63
N TRP A 118 9.55 -27.51 5.53
CA TRP A 118 10.51 -26.99 6.50
C TRP A 118 9.90 -26.95 7.91
N LEU A 119 8.68 -26.41 8.07
CA LEU A 119 7.96 -26.39 9.34
C LEU A 119 7.66 -27.80 9.90
N ALA A 120 7.31 -28.76 9.03
CA ALA A 120 7.05 -30.13 9.46
C ALA A 120 8.31 -30.89 9.91
N ASN A 121 9.48 -30.44 9.45
CA ASN A 121 10.78 -31.00 9.81
C ASN A 121 11.37 -30.39 11.09
N ASP A 122 10.83 -29.25 11.55
CA ASP A 122 11.17 -28.63 12.82
C ASP A 122 10.63 -29.49 13.98
N ARG A 123 11.51 -30.29 14.60
CA ARG A 123 11.19 -31.20 15.70
C ARG A 123 12.06 -30.89 16.91
N PRO A 124 11.53 -31.01 18.14
CA PRO A 124 12.32 -30.84 19.35
C PRO A 124 13.55 -31.77 19.36
N GLY A 125 14.75 -31.20 19.48
CA GLY A 125 16.02 -31.94 19.56
C GLY A 125 16.86 -31.95 18.27
N ARG A 126 16.36 -31.39 17.16
CA ARG A 126 17.16 -31.13 15.95
C ARG A 126 17.72 -29.71 16.01
N GLN A 127 18.91 -29.47 15.44
CA GLN A 127 19.39 -28.09 15.26
C GLN A 127 18.36 -27.32 14.42
N ALA A 128 18.01 -26.13 14.88
CA ALA A 128 17.11 -25.24 14.15
C ALA A 128 17.74 -24.97 12.78
N GLU A 129 17.05 -25.40 11.72
CA GLU A 129 17.41 -25.01 10.36
C GLU A 129 17.14 -23.51 10.22
N GLU A 130 17.95 -22.80 9.42
CA GLU A 130 17.71 -21.37 9.21
C GLU A 130 16.37 -21.15 8.53
N LEU A 131 15.70 -20.05 8.87
CA LEU A 131 14.43 -19.68 8.26
C LEU A 131 14.62 -19.47 6.74
N PRO A 132 13.81 -20.10 5.87
CA PRO A 132 14.03 -20.06 4.43
C PRO A 132 13.57 -18.70 3.85
N MET A 133 14.41 -17.68 4.01
CA MET A 133 14.09 -16.30 3.63
C MET A 133 13.78 -16.12 2.14
N ALA A 134 14.36 -16.95 1.28
CA ALA A 134 14.08 -16.93 -0.16
C ALA A 134 12.62 -17.31 -0.46
N ASP A 135 12.10 -18.36 0.18
CA ASP A 135 10.71 -18.78 0.02
C ASP A 135 9.75 -17.75 0.60
N ILE A 136 10.08 -17.21 1.77
CA ILE A 136 9.29 -16.13 2.41
C ILE A 136 9.24 -14.91 1.50
N LYS A 137 10.34 -14.56 0.82
CA LYS A 137 10.35 -13.47 -0.17
C LYS A 137 9.39 -13.75 -1.33
N GLN A 138 9.37 -14.95 -1.89
CA GLN A 138 8.46 -15.28 -3.00
C GLN A 138 6.99 -15.18 -2.57
N ILE A 139 6.67 -15.59 -1.34
CA ILE A 139 5.33 -15.40 -0.76
C ILE A 139 5.05 -13.89 -0.56
N PHE A 140 6.03 -13.13 -0.10
CA PHE A 140 5.93 -11.69 0.12
C PHE A 140 5.71 -10.90 -1.17
N ASP A 141 6.27 -11.36 -2.29
CA ASP A 141 6.14 -10.72 -3.62
C ASP A 141 4.69 -10.70 -4.14
N LEU A 142 3.80 -11.52 -3.56
CA LEU A 142 2.35 -11.43 -3.80
C LEU A 142 1.76 -10.07 -3.38
N ILE A 143 2.32 -9.39 -2.39
CA ILE A 143 1.84 -8.07 -1.94
C ILE A 143 1.99 -7.04 -3.06
N PRO A 144 3.21 -6.78 -3.60
CA PRO A 144 3.35 -5.84 -4.70
C PRO A 144 2.64 -6.33 -5.96
N ALA A 145 2.66 -7.63 -6.29
CA ALA A 145 1.95 -8.14 -7.47
C ALA A 145 0.44 -7.86 -7.43
N ASN A 146 -0.19 -8.06 -6.27
CA ASN A 146 -1.59 -7.74 -6.07
C ASN A 146 -1.85 -6.23 -6.20
N LYS A 147 -1.01 -5.37 -5.62
CA LYS A 147 -1.14 -3.91 -5.75
C LYS A 147 -1.05 -3.46 -7.21
N THR A 148 -0.09 -3.97 -7.98
CA THR A 148 0.03 -3.72 -9.43
C THR A 148 -1.26 -4.07 -10.18
N LEU A 149 -1.83 -5.23 -9.90
CA LEU A 149 -3.10 -5.65 -10.50
C LEU A 149 -4.25 -4.73 -10.12
N ILE A 150 -4.40 -4.39 -8.84
CA ILE A 150 -5.49 -3.53 -8.36
C ILE A 150 -5.37 -2.12 -8.93
N TYR A 151 -4.19 -1.52 -8.93
CA TYR A 151 -3.96 -0.17 -9.46
C TYR A 151 -4.18 -0.11 -10.98
N SER A 152 -3.70 -1.11 -11.72
CA SER A 152 -3.93 -1.18 -13.17
C SER A 152 -5.42 -1.33 -13.52
N LEU A 153 -6.17 -2.17 -12.80
CA LEU A 153 -7.62 -2.32 -12.98
C LEU A 153 -8.39 -1.05 -12.58
N ALA A 154 -7.96 -0.36 -11.54
CA ALA A 154 -8.57 0.92 -11.14
C ALA A 154 -8.44 1.96 -12.25
N ARG A 155 -7.26 2.07 -12.86
CA ARG A 155 -6.97 3.03 -13.94
C ARG A 155 -7.66 2.68 -15.26
N SER A 156 -7.63 1.42 -15.67
CA SER A 156 -8.03 1.01 -17.02
C SER A 156 -9.47 0.48 -17.12
N HIS A 157 -10.02 -0.05 -16.02
CA HIS A 157 -11.32 -0.73 -16.00
C HIS A 157 -12.29 -0.18 -14.94
N GLY A 158 -11.94 0.92 -14.28
CA GLY A 158 -12.81 1.61 -13.33
C GLY A 158 -13.08 0.82 -12.04
N LEU A 159 -12.17 -0.07 -11.64
CA LEU A 159 -12.28 -0.77 -10.36
C LEU A 159 -12.39 0.23 -9.20
N ASN A 160 -13.50 0.17 -8.47
CA ASN A 160 -13.68 0.93 -7.24
C ASN A 160 -13.02 0.20 -6.07
N MET A 161 -11.80 0.63 -5.71
CA MET A 161 -11.03 0.00 -4.63
C MET A 161 -11.71 0.09 -3.26
N LYS A 162 -12.51 1.13 -3.01
CA LYS A 162 -13.27 1.26 -1.76
C LYS A 162 -14.37 0.21 -1.67
N ASP A 163 -15.14 0.02 -2.74
CA ASP A 163 -16.17 -1.03 -2.78
C ASP A 163 -15.54 -2.42 -2.67
N LEU A 164 -14.39 -2.66 -3.32
CA LEU A 164 -13.64 -3.91 -3.17
C LEU A 164 -13.24 -4.16 -1.70
N ALA A 165 -12.67 -3.16 -1.03
CA ALA A 165 -12.28 -3.25 0.37
C ALA A 165 -13.49 -3.48 1.30
N ASP A 166 -14.61 -2.79 1.06
CA ASP A 166 -15.85 -2.95 1.82
C ASP A 166 -16.43 -4.36 1.67
N ARG A 167 -16.44 -4.91 0.44
CA ARG A 167 -16.88 -6.29 0.17
C ARG A 167 -15.99 -7.32 0.85
N TRP A 168 -14.66 -7.16 0.78
CA TRP A 168 -13.72 -8.04 1.47
C TRP A 168 -13.95 -7.98 2.99
N THR A 169 -14.08 -6.78 3.55
CA THR A 169 -14.25 -6.57 5.00
C THR A 169 -15.51 -7.24 5.52
N ARG A 170 -16.65 -7.07 4.83
CA ARG A 170 -17.91 -7.74 5.20
C ARG A 170 -17.76 -9.26 5.23
N LYS A 171 -17.16 -9.85 4.19
CA LYS A 171 -16.90 -11.30 4.12
C LYS A 171 -15.94 -11.75 5.23
N ALA A 172 -14.86 -11.00 5.45
CA ALA A 172 -13.82 -11.33 6.43
C ALA A 172 -14.34 -11.33 7.87
N LEU A 173 -15.24 -10.40 8.21
CA LEU A 173 -15.93 -10.38 9.51
C LEU A 173 -16.84 -11.61 9.67
N MET A 174 -17.59 -12.00 8.63
CA MET A 174 -18.44 -13.20 8.68
C MET A 174 -17.62 -14.48 8.83
N SER A 175 -16.47 -14.56 8.16
CA SER A 175 -15.55 -15.70 8.25
C SER A 175 -14.62 -15.67 9.47
N GLN A 176 -14.76 -14.69 10.37
CA GLN A 176 -13.92 -14.52 11.57
C GLN A 176 -12.41 -14.43 11.27
N VAL A 177 -12.05 -13.91 10.10
CA VAL A 177 -10.64 -13.67 9.70
C VAL A 177 -10.23 -12.20 9.83
N ALA A 178 -11.20 -11.28 9.97
CA ALA A 178 -10.95 -9.89 10.33
C ALA A 178 -11.12 -9.68 11.85
N MET A 179 -10.33 -8.76 12.42
CA MET A 179 -10.54 -8.31 13.80
C MET A 179 -11.92 -7.69 13.94
N ALA A 180 -12.78 -8.28 14.78
CA ALA A 180 -14.08 -7.71 15.08
C ALA A 180 -13.92 -6.39 15.84
N LYS A 181 -14.80 -5.42 15.55
CA LYS A 181 -14.92 -4.23 16.39
C LYS A 181 -15.30 -4.71 17.79
N GLN A 182 -14.51 -4.36 18.80
CA GLN A 182 -14.91 -4.60 20.19
C GLN A 182 -16.15 -3.74 20.47
N GLU A 183 -17.33 -4.34 20.36
CA GLU A 183 -18.52 -3.79 21.00
C GLU A 183 -18.30 -3.99 22.49
N GLY A 184 -17.91 -2.91 23.19
CA GLY A 184 -17.85 -2.92 24.63
C GLY A 184 -19.20 -3.40 25.16
N ARG A 185 -19.24 -4.59 25.76
CA ARG A 185 -20.38 -5.04 26.56
C ARG A 185 -20.56 -4.00 27.66
N GLN A 186 -21.46 -3.04 27.46
CA GLN A 186 -22.09 -2.39 28.60
C GLN A 186 -22.87 -3.51 29.28
N ALA A 187 -22.31 -4.02 30.38
CA ALA A 187 -23.05 -4.83 31.31
C ALA A 187 -24.25 -4.00 31.76
N VAL A 188 -25.43 -4.32 31.23
CA VAL A 188 -26.68 -3.91 31.85
C VAL A 188 -26.74 -4.70 33.16
N LEU A 189 -26.24 -4.09 34.22
CA LEU A 189 -26.54 -4.51 35.59
C LEU A 189 -28.00 -4.14 35.83
N VAL A 190 -28.87 -5.16 35.82
CA VAL A 190 -30.22 -5.11 36.40
C VAL A 190 -30.08 -5.30 37.89
#